data_AF-A0A1T5M8I9-F1
#
_entry.id   AF-A0A1T5M8I9-F1
#
_cell.length_a   1.000
_cell.length_b   1.000
_cell.length_c   1.000
_cell.angle_alpha   90.00
_cell.angle_beta   90.00
_cell.angle_gamma   90.00
#
_symmetry.space_group_name_H-M   'P 1'
#
loop_
_entity.id
_entity.type
_entity.pdbx_description
1 polymer ?
#
loop_
_entity_poly.entity_id
_entity_poly.type
_entity_poly.pdbx_seq_one_letter_code
_entity_poly.pdbx_strand_id
1 'polypeptide(L)'
;MGQSLNRWWIIILFIAIAFPLVSYGQQPEGLLKIYFAEIREGKNPSIPAQVPLPENAKSVLAALPVYQYDTLVMVRSKVYTMLQQVGGGVKQSTLRQTAVSHLVQGCKDKDSGNAGLSLDYLTTFRKDDFSPASKDSIRNLVSKKTAHFDQVLKLAGFLELTDLKETIRPYTQAGNAQSIRWAALVSLSRMNDVSAINEVMKRVRKLPMNDDVVYKIFPDLVYTRNAEAIRYMVEAMQSDDKNCLSADAEREEPIPCGYRIMEQLAPVIEGYPLELDESGDIKTKDYTAALKKAREWFIKHKDYRILRDRF
;
A
#
# COMPACT_ATOMS: atom_id res chain seq x y z
N MET A 1 -93.19 16.94 -22.95
CA MET A 1 -92.37 18.15 -22.73
C MET A 1 -91.26 17.77 -21.77
N GLY A 2 -89.97 17.82 -22.04
CA GLY A 2 -89.20 18.26 -23.19
C GLY A 2 -87.73 18.29 -22.76
N GLN A 3 -86.83 18.05 -23.71
CA GLN A 3 -85.38 18.32 -23.68
C GLN A 3 -84.53 17.40 -22.78
N SER A 4 -83.40 16.81 -23.15
CA SER A 4 -82.54 16.61 -24.33
C SER A 4 -81.10 16.67 -23.82
N LEU A 5 -80.35 15.59 -24.06
CA LEU A 5 -78.89 15.48 -24.22
C LEU A 5 -77.96 16.36 -23.36
N ASN A 6 -76.99 15.71 -22.69
CA ASN A 6 -75.62 15.82 -23.22
C ASN A 6 -74.69 14.67 -22.80
N ARG A 7 -74.10 14.07 -23.83
CA ARG A 7 -72.95 13.17 -23.83
C ARG A 7 -71.69 14.01 -23.56
N TRP A 8 -70.96 13.74 -22.49
CA TRP A 8 -69.55 14.13 -22.39
C TRP A 8 -68.72 12.97 -21.84
N TRP A 9 -67.66 12.70 -22.59
CA TRP A 9 -66.68 11.65 -22.41
C TRP A 9 -65.90 11.83 -21.11
N ILE A 10 -65.85 10.80 -20.26
CA ILE A 10 -64.86 10.72 -19.18
C ILE A 10 -63.72 9.87 -19.71
N ILE A 11 -62.74 10.52 -20.33
CA ILE A 11 -61.40 9.96 -20.56
C ILE A 11 -60.62 10.27 -19.28
N ILE A 12 -60.48 9.28 -18.39
CA ILE A 12 -59.56 9.38 -17.25
C ILE A 12 -58.16 9.07 -17.78
N LEU A 13 -57.40 10.14 -18.00
CA LEU A 13 -55.98 10.11 -18.31
C LEU A 13 -55.22 9.78 -17.00
N PHE A 14 -54.92 8.51 -16.75
CA PHE A 14 -53.97 8.11 -15.70
C PHE A 14 -52.55 8.45 -16.18
N ILE A 15 -52.11 9.68 -15.95
CA ILE A 15 -50.67 10.00 -15.97
C ILE A 15 -50.11 9.41 -14.68
N ALA A 16 -49.58 8.18 -14.78
CA ALA A 16 -48.66 7.65 -13.79
C ALA A 16 -47.40 8.51 -13.86
N ILE A 17 -47.35 9.56 -13.02
CA ILE A 17 -46.10 10.24 -12.72
C ILE A 17 -45.29 9.25 -11.91
N ALA A 18 -44.53 8.41 -12.62
CA ALA A 18 -43.38 7.73 -12.06
C ALA A 18 -42.38 8.84 -11.68
N PHE A 19 -42.52 9.40 -10.49
CA PHE A 19 -41.41 10.06 -9.84
C PHE A 19 -40.36 8.96 -9.64
N PRO A 20 -39.20 8.99 -10.33
CA PRO A 20 -38.07 8.27 -9.78
C PRO A 20 -37.87 8.87 -8.39
N LEU A 21 -38.04 8.05 -7.36
CA LEU A 21 -37.42 8.31 -6.07
C LEU A 21 -35.91 8.34 -6.34
N VAL A 22 -35.44 9.49 -6.82
CA VAL A 22 -34.04 9.87 -6.68
C VAL A 22 -33.89 10.00 -5.18
N SER A 23 -33.48 8.90 -4.55
CA SER A 23 -32.86 8.95 -3.26
C SER A 23 -31.73 9.95 -3.42
N TYR A 24 -31.96 11.20 -3.00
CA TYR A 24 -30.92 12.20 -2.83
C TYR A 24 -29.96 11.58 -1.82
N GLY A 25 -28.97 10.84 -2.32
CA GLY A 25 -27.91 10.27 -1.52
C GLY A 25 -27.36 11.41 -0.69
N GLN A 26 -27.36 11.24 0.64
CA GLN A 26 -26.81 12.23 1.55
C GLN A 26 -25.42 12.60 1.05
N GLN A 27 -25.17 13.90 0.88
CA GLN A 27 -23.87 14.36 0.39
C GLN A 27 -22.77 13.79 1.30
N PRO A 28 -21.64 13.31 0.73
CA PRO A 28 -20.59 12.67 1.50
C PRO A 28 -20.12 13.48 2.72
N GLU A 29 -20.16 14.82 2.67
CA GLU A 29 -19.80 15.66 3.82
C GLU A 29 -20.75 15.46 5.01
N GLY A 30 -22.05 15.31 4.76
CA GLY A 30 -23.05 15.06 5.81
C GLY A 30 -22.84 13.71 6.49
N LEU A 31 -22.52 12.68 5.71
CA LEU A 31 -22.21 11.34 6.24
C LEU A 31 -20.94 11.36 7.11
N LEU A 32 -19.89 12.03 6.66
CA LEU A 32 -18.66 12.18 7.44
C LEU A 32 -18.90 12.92 8.76
N LYS A 33 -19.74 13.96 8.75
CA LYS A 33 -20.08 14.70 9.98
C LYS A 33 -20.75 13.81 11.01
N ILE A 34 -21.73 13.00 10.60
CA ILE A 34 -22.42 12.04 11.48
C ILE A 34 -21.43 11.00 11.99
N TYR A 35 -20.68 10.37 11.09
CA TYR A 35 -19.68 9.35 11.43
C TYR A 35 -18.66 9.83 12.46
N PHE A 36 -18.08 11.02 12.27
CA PHE A 36 -17.09 11.56 13.21
C PHE A 36 -17.72 12.07 14.51
N ALA A 37 -19.00 12.48 14.51
CA ALA A 37 -19.71 12.78 15.76
C ALA A 37 -19.86 11.51 16.61
N GLU A 38 -20.23 10.38 16.01
CA GLU A 38 -20.35 9.10 16.71
C GLU A 38 -19.02 8.62 17.30
N ILE A 39 -17.90 8.77 16.57
CA ILE A 39 -16.56 8.45 17.12
C ILE A 39 -16.24 9.33 18.34
N ARG A 40 -16.60 10.62 18.30
CA ARG A 40 -16.40 11.53 19.45
C ARG A 40 -17.24 11.14 20.66
N GLU A 41 -18.38 10.48 20.45
CA GLU A 41 -19.20 9.88 21.50
C GLU A 41 -18.64 8.54 22.03
N GLY A 42 -17.48 8.09 21.52
CA GLY A 42 -16.85 6.84 21.92
C GLY A 42 -17.44 5.60 21.24
N LYS A 43 -18.29 5.77 20.21
CA LYS A 43 -18.79 4.65 19.39
C LYS A 43 -17.73 4.21 18.39
N ASN A 44 -17.89 3.00 17.86
CA ASN A 44 -17.03 2.46 16.80
C ASN A 44 -17.86 2.13 15.54
N PRO A 45 -18.45 3.14 14.87
CA PRO A 45 -19.22 2.91 13.66
C PRO A 45 -18.32 2.40 12.52
N SER A 46 -18.92 1.65 11.59
CA SER A 46 -18.26 1.33 10.31
C SER A 46 -18.20 2.56 9.42
N ILE A 47 -17.15 2.65 8.59
CA ILE A 47 -17.06 3.70 7.56
C ILE A 47 -18.29 3.57 6.64
N PRO A 48 -19.06 4.65 6.39
CA PRO A 48 -20.22 4.57 5.52
C PRO A 48 -19.82 4.06 4.13
N ALA A 49 -20.58 3.09 3.60
CA ALA A 49 -20.24 2.39 2.36
C ALA A 49 -20.10 3.32 1.13
N GLN A 50 -20.69 4.51 1.20
CA GLN A 50 -20.61 5.54 0.16
C GLN A 50 -19.27 6.28 0.15
N VAL A 51 -18.55 6.32 1.27
CA VAL A 51 -17.28 7.06 1.42
C VAL A 51 -16.18 6.53 0.47
N PRO A 52 -15.89 5.20 0.40
CA PRO A 52 -14.83 4.70 -0.48
C PRO A 52 -15.22 4.67 -1.97
N LEU A 53 -16.44 5.06 -2.36
CA LEU A 53 -16.87 5.03 -3.75
C LEU A 53 -16.09 6.06 -4.61
N PRO A 54 -15.53 5.67 -5.77
CA PRO A 54 -14.72 6.55 -6.60
C PRO A 54 -15.40 7.88 -7.00
N GLU A 55 -16.71 7.87 -7.24
CA GLU A 55 -17.51 9.05 -7.57
C GLU A 55 -17.57 10.10 -6.44
N ASN A 56 -17.40 9.66 -5.19
CA ASN A 56 -17.42 10.53 -4.00
C ASN A 56 -16.02 10.98 -3.56
N ALA A 57 -14.97 10.44 -4.17
CA ALA A 57 -13.61 10.64 -3.70
C ALA A 57 -13.21 12.13 -3.64
N LYS A 58 -13.60 12.93 -4.63
CA LYS A 58 -13.28 14.36 -4.66
C LYS A 58 -13.87 15.12 -3.45
N SER A 59 -15.16 14.94 -3.18
CA SER A 59 -15.85 15.59 -2.06
C SER A 59 -15.34 15.06 -0.72
N VAL A 60 -15.12 13.74 -0.60
CA VAL A 60 -14.59 13.12 0.62
C VAL A 60 -13.20 13.66 0.94
N LEU A 61 -12.26 13.63 -0.02
CA LEU A 61 -10.89 14.12 0.18
C LEU A 61 -10.86 15.62 0.50
N ALA A 62 -11.80 16.42 -0.02
CA ALA A 62 -11.92 17.83 0.32
C ALA A 62 -12.46 18.08 1.74
N ALA A 63 -13.26 17.16 2.28
CA ALA A 63 -13.91 17.31 3.59
C ALA A 63 -13.09 16.74 4.77
N LEU A 64 -12.27 15.71 4.53
CA LEU A 64 -11.42 15.08 5.54
C LEU A 64 -10.44 16.00 6.30
N PRO A 65 -9.85 17.05 5.71
CA PRO A 65 -8.79 17.84 6.37
C PRO A 65 -9.24 18.51 7.67
N VAL A 66 -10.53 18.84 7.81
CA VAL A 66 -11.07 19.42 9.06
C VAL A 66 -10.94 18.46 10.24
N TYR A 67 -11.06 17.16 9.99
CA TYR A 67 -10.97 16.11 11.01
C TYR A 67 -9.52 15.67 11.26
N GLN A 68 -8.58 16.01 10.38
CA GLN A 68 -7.16 15.70 10.55
C GLN A 68 -6.52 16.42 11.75
N TYR A 69 -7.12 17.53 12.19
CA TYR A 69 -6.66 18.31 13.34
C TYR A 69 -7.53 18.10 14.60
N ASP A 70 -8.38 17.07 14.59
CA ASP A 70 -9.24 16.76 15.73
C ASP A 70 -8.41 16.46 17.00
N THR A 71 -8.95 16.84 18.16
CA THR A 71 -8.29 16.63 19.45
C THR A 71 -8.18 15.14 19.79
N LEU A 72 -9.16 14.32 19.37
CA LEU A 72 -9.21 12.89 19.62
C LEU A 72 -8.32 12.10 18.64
N VAL A 73 -7.46 11.25 19.19
CA VAL A 73 -6.54 10.38 18.42
C VAL A 73 -7.31 9.47 17.45
N MET A 74 -8.42 8.88 17.92
CA MET A 74 -9.24 7.96 17.14
C MET A 74 -9.88 8.60 15.91
N VAL A 75 -10.30 9.87 16.01
CA VAL A 75 -10.85 10.61 14.86
C VAL A 75 -9.77 10.77 13.79
N ARG A 76 -8.58 11.26 14.18
CA ARG A 76 -7.45 11.43 13.25
C ARG A 76 -7.02 10.09 12.62
N SER A 77 -6.98 9.01 13.41
CA SER A 77 -6.69 7.65 12.92
C SER A 77 -7.64 7.24 11.78
N LYS A 78 -8.95 7.41 11.97
CA LYS A 78 -9.95 7.09 10.94
C LYS A 78 -9.85 7.98 9.70
N VAL A 79 -9.41 9.23 9.84
CA VAL A 79 -9.11 10.10 8.69
C VAL A 79 -8.00 9.47 7.84
N TYR A 80 -6.90 9.02 8.44
CA TYR A 80 -5.80 8.39 7.69
C TYR A 80 -6.25 7.11 6.98
N THR A 81 -7.08 6.28 7.62
CA THR A 81 -7.67 5.10 6.96
C THR A 81 -8.51 5.49 5.75
N MET A 82 -9.37 6.50 5.88
CA MET A 82 -10.19 6.97 4.75
C MET A 82 -9.34 7.55 3.62
N LEU A 83 -8.28 8.31 3.93
CA LEU A 83 -7.35 8.83 2.94
C LEU A 83 -6.70 7.69 2.14
N GLN A 84 -6.30 6.61 2.79
CA GLN A 84 -5.73 5.44 2.12
C GLN A 84 -6.77 4.70 1.26
N GLN A 85 -7.97 4.45 1.78
CA GLN A 85 -9.01 3.72 1.06
C GLN A 85 -9.50 4.50 -0.16
N VAL A 86 -9.84 5.77 0.03
CA VAL A 86 -10.38 6.65 -1.03
C VAL A 86 -9.28 7.01 -2.02
N GLY A 87 -8.09 7.39 -1.54
CA GLY A 87 -6.95 7.71 -2.39
C GLY A 87 -6.42 6.50 -3.16
N GLY A 88 -6.32 5.34 -2.53
CA GLY A 88 -5.86 4.11 -3.18
C GLY A 88 -6.85 3.56 -4.20
N GLY A 89 -8.15 3.79 -4.00
CA GLY A 89 -9.21 3.29 -4.88
C GLY A 89 -9.43 4.09 -6.17
N VAL A 90 -8.87 5.29 -6.31
CA VAL A 90 -9.15 6.17 -7.47
C VAL A 90 -8.08 6.13 -8.57
N LYS A 91 -8.55 6.17 -9.82
CA LYS A 91 -7.69 6.22 -11.02
C LYS A 91 -7.08 7.61 -11.28
N GLN A 92 -7.69 8.67 -10.76
CA GLN A 92 -7.27 10.07 -11.00
C GLN A 92 -6.03 10.42 -10.18
N SER A 93 -4.91 10.72 -10.85
CA SER A 93 -3.62 11.02 -10.18
C SER A 93 -3.68 12.23 -9.25
N THR A 94 -4.43 13.26 -9.62
CA THR A 94 -4.59 14.47 -8.79
C THR A 94 -5.24 14.16 -7.43
N LEU A 95 -6.26 13.30 -7.41
CA LEU A 95 -6.90 12.87 -6.16
C LEU A 95 -5.98 11.98 -5.32
N ARG A 96 -5.19 11.09 -5.96
CA ARG A 96 -4.17 10.30 -5.25
C ARG A 96 -3.11 11.20 -4.61
N GLN A 97 -2.63 12.21 -5.34
CA GLN A 97 -1.70 13.21 -4.81
C GLN A 97 -2.28 14.01 -3.64
N THR A 98 -3.58 14.34 -3.67
CA THR A 98 -4.26 14.95 -2.52
C THR A 98 -4.23 14.04 -1.31
N ALA A 99 -4.58 12.75 -1.46
CA ALA A 99 -4.54 11.79 -0.37
C ALA A 99 -3.11 11.61 0.20
N VAL A 100 -2.10 11.47 -0.66
CA VAL A 100 -0.69 11.40 -0.28
C VAL A 100 -0.26 12.63 0.50
N SER A 101 -0.64 13.84 0.05
CA SER A 101 -0.31 15.08 0.75
C SER A 101 -0.86 15.11 2.18
N HIS A 102 -2.10 14.64 2.38
CA HIS A 102 -2.68 14.57 3.72
C HIS A 102 -2.05 13.48 4.59
N LEU A 103 -1.72 12.31 4.03
CA LEU A 103 -1.00 11.25 4.75
C LEU A 103 0.43 11.69 5.15
N VAL A 104 1.15 12.41 4.29
CA VAL A 104 2.46 12.99 4.61
C VAL A 104 2.36 14.00 5.76
N GLN A 105 1.26 14.74 5.85
CA GLN A 105 0.98 15.57 7.01
C GLN A 105 0.65 14.73 8.26
N GLY A 106 -0.02 13.59 8.09
CA GLY A 106 -0.26 12.59 9.13
C GLY A 106 1.01 11.98 9.73
N CYS A 107 2.10 11.88 8.96
CA CYS A 107 3.41 11.49 9.49
C CYS A 107 3.97 12.47 10.55
N LYS A 108 3.37 13.65 10.70
CA LYS A 108 3.70 14.67 11.71
C LYS A 108 2.67 14.72 12.85
N ASP A 109 1.77 13.73 12.94
CA ASP A 109 0.80 13.64 14.03
C ASP A 109 1.52 13.58 15.38
N LYS A 110 0.90 14.20 16.39
CA LYS A 110 1.41 14.20 17.77
C LYS A 110 1.37 12.79 18.40
N ASP A 111 0.46 11.94 17.91
CA ASP A 111 0.37 10.55 18.29
C ASP A 111 1.28 9.70 17.40
N SER A 112 2.23 8.98 18.00
CA SER A 112 3.19 8.17 17.25
C SER A 112 2.53 6.99 16.53
N GLY A 113 1.43 6.44 17.05
CA GLY A 113 0.66 5.39 16.39
C GLY A 113 0.07 5.87 15.07
N ASN A 114 -0.55 7.04 15.07
CA ASN A 114 -1.08 7.69 13.87
C ASN A 114 0.01 8.07 12.85
N ALA A 115 1.18 8.52 13.33
CA ALA A 115 2.31 8.83 12.45
C ALA A 115 2.83 7.57 11.73
N GLY A 116 2.96 6.45 12.46
CA GLY A 116 3.32 5.15 11.88
C GLY A 116 2.27 4.64 10.90
N LEU A 117 0.99 4.70 11.28
CA LEU A 117 -0.13 4.33 10.41
C LEU A 117 -0.11 5.10 9.07
N SER A 118 0.17 6.40 9.13
CA SER A 118 0.28 7.23 7.94
C SER A 118 1.46 6.82 7.05
N LEU A 119 2.61 6.48 7.64
CA LEU A 119 3.77 5.98 6.91
C LEU A 119 3.47 4.64 6.23
N ASP A 120 2.82 3.71 6.93
CA ASP A 120 2.42 2.42 6.36
C ASP A 120 1.48 2.62 5.16
N TYR A 121 0.47 3.48 5.29
CA TYR A 121 -0.46 3.78 4.20
C TYR A 121 0.21 4.44 2.99
N LEU A 122 1.23 5.27 3.18
CA LEU A 122 2.00 5.86 2.08
C LEU A 122 2.69 4.81 1.20
N THR A 123 3.01 3.62 1.74
CA THR A 123 3.62 2.53 0.95
C THR A 123 2.67 1.91 -0.09
N THR A 124 1.37 2.16 0.02
CA THR A 124 0.36 1.65 -0.91
C THR A 124 0.23 2.50 -2.19
N PHE A 125 0.82 3.70 -2.21
CA PHE A 125 0.77 4.63 -3.34
C PHE A 125 1.96 4.46 -4.28
N ARG A 126 1.80 4.89 -5.54
CA ARG A 126 2.88 4.85 -6.52
C ARG A 126 3.84 6.03 -6.31
N LYS A 127 5.08 5.88 -6.76
CA LYS A 127 6.10 6.94 -6.65
C LYS A 127 5.65 8.29 -7.24
N ASP A 128 4.89 8.23 -8.33
CA ASP A 128 4.40 9.42 -9.07
C ASP A 128 3.18 10.10 -8.41
N ASP A 129 2.58 9.45 -7.40
CA ASP A 129 1.53 10.06 -6.58
C ASP A 129 2.11 10.99 -5.51
N PHE A 130 3.44 11.08 -5.37
CA PHE A 130 4.12 12.01 -4.47
C PHE A 130 4.51 13.28 -5.20
N SER A 131 3.78 14.37 -4.92
CA SER A 131 4.12 15.70 -5.42
C SER A 131 5.50 16.17 -4.94
N PRO A 132 6.15 17.13 -5.62
CA PRO A 132 7.40 17.71 -5.15
C PRO A 132 7.33 18.19 -3.69
N ALA A 133 6.25 18.87 -3.31
CA ALA A 133 6.02 19.32 -1.93
C ALA A 133 5.90 18.17 -0.92
N SER A 134 5.31 17.04 -1.34
CA SER A 134 5.25 15.83 -0.51
C SER A 134 6.65 15.26 -0.29
N LYS A 135 7.46 15.17 -1.36
CA LYS A 135 8.85 14.71 -1.29
C LYS A 135 9.70 15.62 -0.38
N ASP A 136 9.52 16.94 -0.44
CA ASP A 136 10.21 17.89 0.44
C ASP A 136 9.81 17.73 1.90
N SER A 137 8.54 17.41 2.17
CA SER A 137 8.12 17.04 3.53
C SER A 137 8.80 15.76 4.01
N ILE A 138 8.97 14.74 3.14
CA ILE A 138 9.73 13.52 3.50
C ILE A 138 11.20 13.83 3.77
N ARG A 139 11.84 14.70 2.97
CA ARG A 139 13.21 15.18 3.26
C ARG A 139 13.32 15.77 4.66
N ASN A 140 12.37 16.62 5.03
CA ASN A 140 12.34 17.23 6.36
C ASN A 140 12.16 16.20 7.50
N LEU A 141 11.35 15.16 7.29
CA LEU A 141 11.23 14.05 8.25
C LEU A 141 12.57 13.33 8.44
N VAL A 142 13.31 13.08 7.35
CA VAL A 142 14.65 12.48 7.41
C VAL A 142 15.62 13.37 8.21
N SER A 143 15.63 14.68 7.95
CA SER A 143 16.52 15.62 8.65
C SER A 143 16.21 15.73 10.14
N LYS A 144 14.94 15.64 10.53
CA LYS A 144 14.49 15.80 11.93
C LYS A 144 14.58 14.53 12.77
N LYS A 145 14.81 13.35 12.16
CA LYS A 145 14.85 12.06 12.86
C LYS A 145 13.57 11.79 13.67
N THR A 146 12.43 11.88 13.02
CA THR A 146 11.12 11.70 13.66
C THR A 146 10.90 10.26 14.17
N ALA A 147 9.79 10.02 14.87
CA ALA A 147 9.34 8.67 15.18
C ALA A 147 9.25 7.79 13.93
N HIS A 148 9.40 6.48 14.08
CA HIS A 148 9.42 5.49 12.99
C HIS A 148 10.49 5.80 11.93
N PHE A 149 11.67 6.21 12.40
CA PHE A 149 12.72 6.72 11.52
C PHE A 149 13.18 5.69 10.48
N ASP A 150 13.19 4.40 10.81
CA ASP A 150 13.42 3.30 9.87
C ASP A 150 12.42 3.31 8.70
N GLN A 151 11.12 3.48 8.98
CA GLN A 151 10.10 3.59 7.94
C GLN A 151 10.29 4.84 7.09
N VAL A 152 10.62 5.98 7.72
CA VAL A 152 10.92 7.24 7.00
C VAL A 152 12.11 7.07 6.06
N LEU A 153 13.18 6.38 6.49
CA LEU A 153 14.33 6.07 5.65
C LEU A 153 13.91 5.21 4.44
N LYS A 154 13.11 4.16 4.66
CA LYS A 154 12.60 3.31 3.57
C LYS A 154 11.68 4.09 2.62
N LEU A 155 10.85 4.99 3.13
CA LEU A 155 10.04 5.85 2.27
C LEU A 155 10.92 6.78 1.41
N ALA A 156 11.98 7.36 1.97
CA ALA A 156 12.93 8.17 1.22
C ALA A 156 13.67 7.35 0.14
N GLY A 157 14.03 6.10 0.45
CA GLY A 157 14.64 5.17 -0.50
C GLY A 157 13.71 4.83 -1.66
N PHE A 158 12.45 4.46 -1.37
CA PHE A 158 11.41 4.19 -2.37
C PHE A 158 11.18 5.39 -3.32
N LEU A 159 11.12 6.59 -2.75
CA LEU A 159 10.93 7.82 -3.52
C LEU A 159 12.18 8.25 -4.32
N GLU A 160 13.27 7.51 -4.19
CA GLU A 160 14.55 7.74 -4.85
C GLU A 160 15.07 9.17 -4.60
N LEU A 161 14.99 9.64 -3.35
CA LEU A 161 15.48 10.96 -2.94
C LEU A 161 17.01 10.95 -2.83
N THR A 162 17.69 10.83 -3.97
CA THR A 162 19.14 10.60 -4.05
C THR A 162 19.98 11.69 -3.41
N ASP A 163 19.44 12.90 -3.28
CA ASP A 163 20.06 14.01 -2.55
C ASP A 163 20.26 13.72 -1.06
N LEU A 164 19.51 12.77 -0.49
CA LEU A 164 19.63 12.37 0.92
C LEU A 164 20.67 11.27 1.16
N LYS A 165 21.35 10.74 0.13
CA LYS A 165 22.31 9.62 0.30
C LYS A 165 23.36 9.91 1.38
N GLU A 166 23.99 11.08 1.33
CA GLU A 166 25.01 11.47 2.31
C GLU A 166 24.43 11.78 3.69
N THR A 167 23.18 12.24 3.76
CA THR A 167 22.47 12.38 5.04
C THR A 167 22.14 11.02 5.66
N ILE A 168 21.85 10.01 4.85
CA ILE A 168 21.45 8.67 5.30
C ILE A 168 22.67 7.80 5.66
N ARG A 169 23.80 7.97 4.96
CA ARG A 169 25.00 7.13 5.11
C ARG A 169 25.50 6.96 6.55
N PRO A 170 25.56 8.00 7.41
CA PRO A 170 26.00 7.85 8.80
C PRO A 170 25.15 6.85 9.60
N TYR A 171 23.87 6.67 9.25
CA TYR A 171 22.98 5.74 9.95
C TYR A 171 23.29 4.27 9.66
N THR A 172 24.12 3.96 8.65
CA THR A 172 24.57 2.58 8.38
C THR A 172 25.64 2.10 9.37
N GLN A 173 26.30 3.02 10.08
CA GLN A 173 27.45 2.77 10.93
C GLN A 173 27.07 2.18 12.29
N ALA A 174 28.03 1.50 12.92
CA ALA A 174 27.90 1.03 14.30
C ALA A 174 27.60 2.20 15.26
N GLY A 175 26.82 1.93 16.31
CA GLY A 175 26.31 2.95 17.25
C GLY A 175 24.84 3.31 17.02
N ASN A 176 24.31 3.13 15.82
CA ASN A 176 22.87 3.22 15.56
C ASN A 176 22.15 1.91 15.88
N ALA A 177 20.86 1.99 16.25
CA ALA A 177 20.01 0.83 16.46
C ALA A 177 19.98 -0.07 15.21
N GLN A 178 19.87 -1.39 15.41
CA GLN A 178 19.97 -2.37 14.31
C GLN A 178 18.92 -2.15 13.22
N SER A 179 17.66 -1.86 13.61
CA SER A 179 16.58 -1.54 12.67
C SER A 179 16.92 -0.32 11.80
N ILE A 180 17.42 0.76 12.41
CA ILE A 180 17.85 1.97 11.71
C ILE A 180 19.01 1.69 10.75
N ARG A 181 20.02 0.93 11.19
CA ARG A 181 21.15 0.56 10.32
C ARG A 181 20.72 -0.21 9.10
N TRP A 182 19.83 -1.19 9.31
CA TRP A 182 19.30 -2.01 8.23
C TRP A 182 18.44 -1.18 7.28
N ALA A 183 17.50 -0.39 7.81
CA ALA A 183 16.67 0.52 7.02
C ALA A 183 17.50 1.49 6.18
N ALA A 184 18.55 2.09 6.75
CA ALA A 184 19.48 2.95 6.02
C ALA A 184 20.17 2.21 4.86
N LEU A 185 20.69 1.00 5.11
CA LEU A 185 21.36 0.18 4.10
C LEU A 185 20.43 -0.19 2.93
N VAL A 186 19.23 -0.68 3.21
CA VAL A 186 18.29 -1.08 2.16
C VAL A 186 17.74 0.13 1.39
N SER A 187 17.58 1.28 2.06
CA SER A 187 17.14 2.53 1.42
C SER A 187 18.21 3.11 0.48
N LEU A 188 19.48 3.10 0.91
CA LEU A 188 20.61 3.44 0.03
C LEU A 188 20.72 2.47 -1.15
N SER A 189 20.49 1.18 -0.90
CA SER A 189 20.47 0.16 -1.96
C SER A 189 19.36 0.40 -2.98
N ARG A 190 18.16 0.77 -2.52
CA ARG A 190 17.02 1.17 -3.38
C ARG A 190 17.37 2.36 -4.28
N MET A 191 18.17 3.29 -3.76
CA MET A 191 18.71 4.44 -4.49
C MET A 191 19.98 4.12 -5.32
N ASN A 192 20.32 2.85 -5.53
CA ASN A 192 21.49 2.38 -6.28
C ASN A 192 22.84 2.86 -5.69
N ASP A 193 22.96 2.96 -4.37
CA ASP A 193 24.27 3.12 -3.72
C ASP A 193 25.03 1.80 -3.70
N VAL A 194 26.12 1.72 -4.47
CA VAL A 194 26.90 0.48 -4.68
C VAL A 194 27.49 -0.05 -3.37
N SER A 195 27.96 0.83 -2.48
CA SER A 195 28.55 0.41 -1.21
C SER A 195 27.50 -0.24 -0.30
N ALA A 196 26.30 0.35 -0.23
CA ALA A 196 25.19 -0.21 0.53
C ALA A 196 24.71 -1.55 -0.05
N ILE A 197 24.61 -1.67 -1.38
CA ILE A 197 24.25 -2.94 -2.05
C ILE A 197 25.24 -4.04 -1.67
N ASN A 198 26.54 -3.75 -1.79
CA ASN A 198 27.59 -4.71 -1.47
C ASN A 198 27.51 -5.16 0.00
N GLU A 199 27.27 -4.23 0.93
CA GLU A 199 27.15 -4.55 2.35
C GLU A 199 25.88 -5.36 2.67
N VAL A 200 24.73 -5.03 2.06
CA VAL A 200 23.49 -5.83 2.17
C VAL A 200 23.75 -7.24 1.67
N MET A 201 24.27 -7.40 0.44
CA MET A 201 24.49 -8.71 -0.16
C MET A 201 25.54 -9.53 0.59
N LYS A 202 26.61 -8.89 1.11
CA LYS A 202 27.61 -9.53 1.96
C LYS A 202 27.01 -10.11 3.24
N ARG A 203 26.02 -9.46 3.85
CA ARG A 203 25.34 -9.94 5.05
C ARG A 203 24.38 -11.08 4.71
N VAL A 204 23.54 -10.86 3.69
CA VAL A 204 22.51 -11.81 3.26
C VAL A 204 23.12 -13.15 2.86
N ARG A 205 24.19 -13.14 2.04
CA ARG A 205 24.85 -14.37 1.57
C ARG A 205 25.48 -15.22 2.69
N LYS A 206 25.63 -14.67 3.90
CA LYS A 206 26.14 -15.41 5.08
C LYS A 206 25.03 -16.05 5.91
N LEU A 207 23.78 -15.68 5.66
CA LEU A 207 22.65 -16.25 6.39
C LEU A 207 22.29 -17.61 5.80
N PRO A 208 22.00 -18.62 6.64
CA PRO A 208 21.47 -19.88 6.15
C PRO A 208 20.07 -19.67 5.57
N MET A 209 19.76 -20.33 4.46
CA MET A 209 18.43 -20.27 3.87
C MET A 209 17.41 -20.97 4.79
N ASN A 210 16.43 -20.23 5.31
CA ASN A 210 15.35 -20.74 6.16
C ASN A 210 14.16 -19.76 6.19
N ASP A 211 13.10 -20.08 6.94
CA ASP A 211 11.92 -19.22 7.10
C ASP A 211 12.26 -17.82 7.59
N ASP A 212 13.18 -17.67 8.56
CA ASP A 212 13.55 -16.36 9.08
C ASP A 212 14.12 -15.45 7.99
N VAL A 213 15.00 -15.98 7.13
CA VAL A 213 15.54 -15.22 6.00
C VAL A 213 14.43 -14.86 5.01
N VAL A 214 13.57 -15.83 4.68
CA VAL A 214 12.49 -15.64 3.72
C VAL A 214 11.44 -14.63 4.22
N TYR A 215 11.07 -14.62 5.49
CA TYR A 215 10.05 -13.71 6.01
C TYR A 215 10.59 -12.36 6.46
N LYS A 216 11.83 -12.29 6.94
CA LYS A 216 12.38 -11.06 7.56
C LYS A 216 13.36 -10.33 6.67
N ILE A 217 14.05 -11.01 5.76
CA ILE A 217 15.14 -10.42 4.97
C ILE A 217 14.72 -10.27 3.50
N PHE A 218 14.07 -11.26 2.91
CA PHE A 218 13.73 -11.23 1.49
C PHE A 218 12.74 -10.12 1.11
N PRO A 219 11.75 -9.75 1.92
CA PRO A 219 10.90 -8.58 1.63
C PRO A 219 11.73 -7.30 1.49
N ASP A 220 12.82 -7.15 2.24
CA ASP A 220 13.72 -6.01 2.11
C ASP A 220 14.59 -6.06 0.86
N LEU A 221 14.97 -7.26 0.40
CA LEU A 221 15.65 -7.45 -0.90
C LEU A 221 14.72 -7.07 -2.05
N VAL A 222 13.46 -7.53 -1.99
CA VAL A 222 12.40 -7.13 -2.93
C VAL A 222 12.23 -5.63 -2.92
N TYR A 223 12.11 -5.02 -1.75
CA TYR A 223 12.02 -3.57 -1.60
C TYR A 223 13.18 -2.83 -2.30
N THR A 224 14.42 -3.34 -2.28
CA THR A 224 15.55 -2.65 -2.96
C THR A 224 15.39 -2.52 -4.47
N ARG A 225 14.59 -3.39 -5.11
CA ARG A 225 14.50 -3.53 -6.58
C ARG A 225 15.85 -3.58 -7.28
N ASN A 226 16.88 -4.05 -6.58
CA ASN A 226 18.22 -4.15 -7.11
C ASN A 226 18.38 -5.50 -7.84
N ALA A 227 18.96 -5.46 -9.04
CA ALA A 227 19.10 -6.65 -9.87
C ALA A 227 19.92 -7.76 -9.19
N GLU A 228 20.95 -7.42 -8.40
CA GLU A 228 21.73 -8.44 -7.69
C GLU A 228 20.91 -9.11 -6.59
N ALA A 229 20.17 -8.32 -5.80
CA ALA A 229 19.32 -8.83 -4.73
C ALA A 229 18.20 -9.73 -5.27
N ILE A 230 17.53 -9.31 -6.34
CA ILE A 230 16.49 -10.11 -7.00
C ILE A 230 17.07 -11.37 -7.64
N ARG A 231 18.23 -11.28 -8.30
CA ARG A 231 18.90 -12.47 -8.86
C ARG A 231 19.26 -13.48 -7.79
N TYR A 232 19.75 -13.04 -6.64
CA TYR A 232 20.01 -13.93 -5.51
C TYR A 232 18.74 -14.63 -5.02
N MET A 233 17.61 -13.92 -4.96
CA MET A 233 16.32 -14.55 -4.64
C MET A 233 15.91 -15.58 -5.71
N VAL A 234 16.08 -15.27 -7.00
CA VAL A 234 15.80 -16.21 -8.09
C VAL A 234 16.67 -17.46 -7.97
N GLU A 235 17.96 -17.30 -7.69
CA GLU A 235 18.88 -18.43 -7.43
C GLU A 235 18.41 -19.28 -6.25
N ALA A 236 18.05 -18.64 -5.13
CA ALA A 236 17.52 -19.34 -3.95
C ALA A 236 16.21 -20.09 -4.25
N MET A 237 15.34 -19.53 -5.10
CA MET A 237 14.08 -20.17 -5.52
C MET A 237 14.31 -21.47 -6.30
N GLN A 238 15.44 -21.62 -6.97
CA GLN A 238 15.78 -22.83 -7.74
C GLN A 238 16.19 -24.01 -6.84
N SER A 239 16.51 -23.79 -5.56
CA SER A 239 16.86 -24.88 -4.64
C SER A 239 15.64 -25.71 -4.25
N ASP A 240 15.84 -27.03 -4.17
CA ASP A 240 14.85 -28.00 -3.66
C ASP A 240 15.04 -28.31 -2.16
N ASP A 241 15.99 -27.64 -1.49
CA ASP A 241 16.25 -27.82 -0.07
C ASP A 241 15.02 -27.43 0.76
N LYS A 242 14.61 -28.34 1.64
CA LYS A 242 13.40 -28.20 2.47
C LYS A 242 13.69 -27.48 3.80
N ASN A 243 14.20 -26.25 3.71
CA ASN A 243 14.61 -25.47 4.88
C ASN A 243 13.54 -24.49 5.38
N CYS A 244 12.35 -24.51 4.79
CA CYS A 244 11.22 -23.69 5.20
C CYS A 244 10.05 -24.57 5.66
N LEU A 245 9.05 -23.98 6.33
CA LEU A 245 7.90 -24.71 6.88
C LEU A 245 6.59 -24.39 6.11
N SER A 246 5.72 -25.41 6.05
CA SER A 246 4.36 -25.28 5.55
C SER A 246 3.56 -24.21 6.32
N ALA A 247 2.50 -23.68 5.69
CA ALA A 247 1.59 -22.74 6.35
C ALA A 247 0.61 -23.41 7.34
N ASP A 248 0.63 -24.74 7.43
CA ASP A 248 -0.29 -25.51 8.25
C ASP A 248 0.18 -25.50 9.71
N ALA A 249 -0.55 -24.77 10.55
CA ALA A 249 -0.24 -24.62 11.98
C ALA A 249 -0.43 -25.93 12.78
N GLU A 250 -1.17 -26.91 12.24
CA GLU A 250 -1.34 -28.21 12.87
C GLU A 250 -0.23 -29.18 12.44
N ARG A 251 0.40 -28.95 11.28
CA ARG A 251 1.44 -29.82 10.69
C ARG A 251 2.50 -29.00 9.98
N GLU A 252 3.50 -28.57 10.75
CA GLU A 252 4.70 -27.96 10.21
C GLU A 252 5.54 -29.01 9.47
N GLU A 253 5.41 -29.04 8.15
CA GLU A 253 6.17 -29.92 7.28
C GLU A 253 7.28 -29.14 6.57
N PRO A 254 8.50 -29.69 6.48
CA PRO A 254 9.57 -29.09 5.70
C PRO A 254 9.22 -29.00 4.21
N ILE A 255 9.30 -27.79 3.65
CA ILE A 255 9.05 -27.48 2.24
C ILE A 255 10.22 -26.69 1.63
N PRO A 256 10.38 -26.74 0.30
CA PRO A 256 11.27 -25.82 -0.40
C PRO A 256 10.89 -24.36 -0.16
N CYS A 257 11.87 -23.55 0.25
CA CYS A 257 11.69 -22.11 0.41
C CYS A 257 11.26 -21.42 -0.90
N GLY A 258 11.51 -22.05 -2.05
CA GLY A 258 11.10 -21.58 -3.36
C GLY A 258 9.61 -21.22 -3.47
N TYR A 259 8.71 -21.91 -2.74
CA TYR A 259 7.28 -21.57 -2.76
C TYR A 259 7.00 -20.15 -2.24
N ARG A 260 7.68 -19.74 -1.16
CA ARG A 260 7.53 -18.40 -0.59
C ARG A 260 8.23 -17.33 -1.41
N ILE A 261 9.42 -17.67 -1.94
CA ILE A 261 10.20 -16.76 -2.78
C ILE A 261 9.43 -16.44 -4.08
N MET A 262 8.76 -17.44 -4.65
CA MET A 262 7.90 -17.30 -5.83
C MET A 262 6.80 -16.23 -5.61
N GLU A 263 6.10 -16.28 -4.48
CA GLU A 263 5.07 -15.28 -4.13
C GLU A 263 5.66 -13.86 -4.00
N GLN A 264 6.81 -13.72 -3.32
CA GLN A 264 7.45 -12.42 -3.13
C GLN A 264 7.98 -11.80 -4.44
N LEU A 265 8.40 -12.63 -5.40
CA LEU A 265 8.87 -12.17 -6.71
C LEU A 265 7.73 -11.76 -7.65
N ALA A 266 6.55 -12.35 -7.50
CA ALA A 266 5.45 -12.17 -8.43
C ALA A 266 5.02 -10.70 -8.66
N PRO A 267 4.86 -9.85 -7.61
CA PRO A 267 4.43 -8.46 -7.81
C PRO A 267 5.54 -7.54 -8.34
N VAL A 268 6.77 -8.03 -8.49
CA VAL A 268 7.94 -7.17 -8.76
C VAL A 268 8.65 -7.45 -10.07
N ILE A 269 8.23 -8.49 -10.79
CA ILE A 269 8.80 -8.89 -12.08
C ILE A 269 7.78 -8.63 -13.20
N GLU A 270 8.18 -7.90 -14.22
CA GLU A 270 7.35 -7.66 -15.41
C GLU A 270 7.14 -8.97 -16.18
N GLY A 271 5.88 -9.28 -16.52
CA GLY A 271 5.53 -10.48 -17.29
C GLY A 271 5.67 -11.79 -16.51
N TYR A 272 5.61 -11.75 -15.18
CA TYR A 272 5.69 -12.94 -14.32
C TYR A 272 4.68 -14.03 -14.75
N PRO A 273 5.07 -15.33 -14.75
CA PRO A 273 4.28 -16.38 -15.41
C PRO A 273 3.03 -16.85 -14.65
N LEU A 274 2.80 -16.34 -13.44
CA LEU A 274 1.69 -16.74 -12.57
C LEU A 274 0.72 -15.59 -12.39
N GLU A 275 -0.57 -15.91 -12.44
CA GLU A 275 -1.63 -14.93 -12.19
C GLU A 275 -1.73 -14.64 -10.70
N LEU A 276 -2.01 -13.37 -10.39
CA LEU A 276 -2.28 -12.92 -9.03
C LEU A 276 -3.78 -12.62 -8.87
N ASP A 277 -4.29 -12.85 -7.67
CA ASP A 277 -5.64 -12.43 -7.31
C ASP A 277 -5.69 -10.96 -6.86
N GLU A 278 -6.82 -10.55 -6.28
CA GLU A 278 -7.04 -9.17 -5.82
C GLU A 278 -6.19 -8.79 -4.59
N SER A 279 -5.80 -9.77 -3.75
CA SER A 279 -4.87 -9.54 -2.63
C SER A 279 -3.41 -9.50 -3.09
N GLY A 280 -3.13 -9.97 -4.31
CA GLY A 280 -1.79 -10.04 -4.88
C GLY A 280 -1.10 -11.39 -4.63
N ASP A 281 -1.87 -12.39 -4.20
CA ASP A 281 -1.40 -13.74 -3.95
C ASP A 281 -1.46 -14.57 -5.24
N ILE A 282 -0.64 -15.62 -5.32
CA ILE A 282 -0.61 -16.49 -6.50
C ILE A 282 -1.91 -17.30 -6.57
N LYS A 283 -2.66 -17.09 -7.65
CA LYS A 283 -3.91 -17.80 -7.91
C LYS A 283 -3.64 -19.22 -8.41
N THR A 284 -3.35 -20.15 -7.49
CA THR A 284 -3.15 -21.57 -7.81
C THR A 284 -3.68 -22.49 -6.71
N LYS A 285 -4.04 -23.71 -7.10
CA LYS A 285 -4.30 -24.82 -6.17
C LYS A 285 -3.15 -25.85 -6.16
N ASP A 286 -2.27 -25.78 -7.16
CA ASP A 286 -1.13 -26.66 -7.31
C ASP A 286 0.15 -25.82 -7.25
N TYR A 287 0.65 -25.66 -6.03
CA TYR A 287 1.87 -24.89 -5.77
C TYR A 287 3.09 -25.55 -6.41
N THR A 288 3.14 -26.89 -6.47
CA THR A 288 4.25 -27.63 -7.09
C THR A 288 4.35 -27.33 -8.58
N ALA A 289 3.24 -27.37 -9.32
CA ALA A 289 3.21 -26.98 -10.72
C ALA A 289 3.51 -25.49 -10.91
N ALA A 290 3.01 -24.62 -10.01
CA ALA A 290 3.29 -23.19 -10.06
C ALA A 290 4.79 -22.88 -9.89
N LEU A 291 5.45 -23.48 -8.90
CA LEU A 291 6.89 -23.30 -8.67
C LEU A 291 7.72 -23.80 -9.85
N LYS A 292 7.37 -24.97 -10.41
CA LYS A 292 8.03 -25.49 -11.62
C LYS A 292 7.90 -24.50 -12.79
N LYS A 293 6.70 -23.98 -13.03
CA LYS A 293 6.44 -22.98 -14.08
C LYS A 293 7.26 -21.70 -13.87
N ALA A 294 7.31 -21.19 -12.63
CA ALA A 294 8.12 -20.01 -12.29
C ALA A 294 9.62 -20.25 -12.53
N ARG A 295 10.14 -21.39 -12.05
CA ARG A 295 11.55 -21.77 -12.24
C ARG A 295 11.94 -21.86 -13.72
N GLU A 296 11.13 -22.55 -14.52
CA GLU A 296 11.35 -22.68 -15.98
C GLU A 296 11.31 -21.33 -16.69
N TRP A 297 10.43 -20.42 -16.26
CA TRP A 297 10.33 -19.09 -16.84
C TRP A 297 11.60 -18.27 -16.61
N PHE A 298 12.17 -18.26 -15.39
CA PHE A 298 13.42 -17.54 -15.09
C PHE A 298 14.65 -18.13 -15.80
N ILE A 299 14.63 -19.43 -16.11
CA ILE A 299 15.69 -20.04 -16.94
C ILE A 299 15.65 -19.49 -18.37
N LYS A 300 14.44 -19.28 -18.92
CA LYS A 300 14.21 -18.79 -20.28
C LYS A 300 14.37 -17.27 -20.41
N HIS A 301 14.06 -16.51 -19.36
CA HIS A 301 14.06 -15.04 -19.37
C HIS A 301 15.13 -14.50 -18.41
N LYS A 302 16.41 -14.62 -18.77
CA LYS A 302 17.50 -14.14 -17.90
C LYS A 302 17.58 -12.61 -17.80
N ASP A 303 16.92 -11.92 -18.71
CA ASP A 303 16.82 -10.48 -18.89
C ASP A 303 15.47 -9.91 -18.40
N TYR A 304 14.81 -10.59 -17.46
CA TYR A 304 13.58 -10.12 -16.85
C TYR A 304 13.71 -8.68 -16.31
N ARG A 305 12.63 -7.91 -16.41
CA ARG A 305 12.58 -6.53 -15.95
C ARG A 305 11.95 -6.43 -14.56
N ILE A 306 12.60 -5.68 -13.67
CA ILE A 306 12.13 -5.43 -12.31
C ILE A 306 11.27 -4.16 -12.29
N LEU A 307 10.03 -4.28 -11.81
CA LEU A 307 9.11 -3.17 -11.61
C LEU A 307 9.57 -2.30 -10.42
N ARG A 308 9.57 -0.98 -10.58
CA ARG A 308 10.13 -0.04 -9.59
C ARG A 308 9.15 0.99 -9.02
N ASP A 309 7.93 1.04 -9.53
CA ASP A 309 6.93 2.10 -9.27
C ASP A 309 6.19 1.96 -7.93
N ARG A 310 6.26 0.78 -7.31
CA ARG A 310 5.67 0.46 -6.01
C ARG A 310 6.73 0.24 -4.92
N PHE A 311 6.30 0.38 -3.67
CA PHE A 311 7.15 0.18 -2.50
C PHE A 311 7.77 -1.21 -2.49
#